data_AF-A0A8B6HHI9-F1
#
_entry.id   AF-A0A8B6HHI9-F1
#
_cell.length_a   1.000
_cell.length_b   1.000
_cell.length_c   1.000
_cell.angle_alpha   90.00
_cell.angle_beta   90.00
_cell.angle_gamma   90.00
#
_symmetry.space_group_name_H-M   'P 1'
#
loop_
_entity.id
_entity.type
_entity.pdbx_description
1 polymer ?
#
loop_
_entity_poly.entity_id
_entity_poly.type
_entity_poly.pdbx_seq_one_letter_code
_entity_poly.pdbx_strand_id
1 'polypeptide(L)'
;MLGKNIHLFHELNAFPIPLDIRRLKHGEGILSTMKKENAKYHNLFVIKFNNTKLERAQKRNMSQIPSGSSSDCTSPKLFSCMITKERSKRQTEIESSCTQEETIMKETPLAELVTYIFETQRNSEESVVFRLADLANLYDERLAQLGSSSAQVHSTRLKDKLLRKMPELEAHLKGRDVLLMFEKDIGPAIAFACDYNDTMHMEKTAEMIRCQLVTTKTTFSRSLVSEDMMKAYPNLCYSW
;
A
#
# COMPACT_ATOMS: atom_id res chain seq x y z
N MET A 1 -16.85 -9.21 -19.99
CA MET A 1 -17.40 -7.96 -19.41
C MET A 1 -16.42 -6.80 -19.53
N LEU A 2 -15.17 -6.92 -19.07
CA LEU A 2 -14.20 -5.80 -19.05
C LEU A 2 -13.92 -5.15 -20.42
N GLY A 3 -13.81 -5.94 -21.50
CA GLY A 3 -13.62 -5.41 -22.85
C GLY A 3 -14.73 -4.46 -23.32
N LYS A 4 -15.98 -4.67 -22.89
CA LYS A 4 -17.09 -3.75 -23.18
C LYS A 4 -16.93 -2.42 -22.42
N ASN A 5 -16.54 -2.49 -21.14
CA ASN A 5 -16.36 -1.31 -20.32
C ASN A 5 -15.26 -0.40 -20.87
N ILE A 6 -14.17 -0.95 -21.41
CA ILE A 6 -13.10 -0.16 -22.04
C ILE A 6 -13.66 0.73 -23.17
N HIS A 7 -14.58 0.22 -23.98
CA HIS A 7 -15.25 1.01 -25.02
C HIS A 7 -16.18 2.07 -24.41
N LEU A 8 -16.95 1.73 -23.38
CA LEU A 8 -17.84 2.69 -22.72
C LEU A 8 -17.07 3.83 -22.02
N PHE A 9 -15.90 3.55 -21.45
CA PHE A 9 -15.03 4.59 -20.88
C PHE A 9 -14.46 5.53 -21.95
N HIS A 10 -14.26 5.06 -23.18
CA HIS A 10 -13.87 5.90 -24.31
C HIS A 10 -14.99 6.82 -24.76
N GLU A 11 -16.20 6.29 -24.90
CA GLU A 11 -17.38 7.08 -25.25
C GLU A 11 -17.62 8.20 -24.22
N LEU A 12 -17.34 7.92 -22.94
CA LEU A 12 -17.46 8.89 -21.84
C LEU A 12 -16.24 9.82 -21.70
N ASN A 13 -15.20 9.67 -22.53
CA ASN A 13 -13.91 10.34 -22.42
C ASN A 13 -13.33 10.34 -20.99
N ALA A 14 -13.49 9.21 -20.28
CA ALA A 14 -13.24 9.12 -18.84
C ALA A 14 -12.22 8.00 -18.50
N PHE A 15 -11.15 7.88 -19.29
CA PHE A 15 -10.18 6.81 -19.12
C PHE A 15 -9.41 6.88 -17.80
N PRO A 16 -9.35 5.78 -17.02
CA PRO A 16 -8.53 5.71 -15.81
C PRO A 16 -7.01 5.72 -16.07
N ILE A 17 -6.58 5.41 -17.30
CA ILE A 17 -5.18 5.35 -17.75
C ILE A 17 -5.14 5.78 -19.24
N PRO A 18 -4.13 6.52 -19.70
CA PRO A 18 -3.91 6.77 -21.13
C PRO A 18 -3.77 5.43 -21.88
N LEU A 19 -4.72 5.12 -22.75
CA LEU A 19 -4.72 3.90 -23.55
C LEU A 19 -5.11 4.23 -24.99
N ASP A 20 -4.28 3.79 -25.95
CA ASP A 20 -4.64 3.88 -27.37
C ASP A 20 -5.51 2.69 -27.78
N ILE A 21 -6.79 2.96 -28.01
CA ILE A 21 -7.79 1.96 -28.35
C ILE A 21 -7.64 1.44 -29.76
N ARG A 22 -7.00 2.21 -30.66
CA ARG A 22 -6.80 1.80 -32.05
C ARG A 22 -5.96 0.52 -32.12
N ARG A 23 -4.99 0.38 -31.21
CA ARG A 23 -4.18 -0.84 -31.04
C ARG A 23 -4.99 -2.03 -30.51
N LEU A 24 -6.05 -1.79 -29.73
CA LEU A 24 -6.93 -2.82 -29.17
C LEU A 24 -7.99 -3.32 -30.17
N LYS A 25 -8.19 -2.59 -31.28
CA LYS A 25 -9.12 -2.93 -32.37
C LYS A 25 -8.45 -3.59 -33.58
N HIS A 26 -7.14 -3.84 -33.55
CA HIS A 26 -6.46 -4.50 -34.66
C HIS A 26 -6.84 -6.00 -34.71
N GLY A 27 -7.21 -6.51 -35.87
CA GLY A 27 -7.68 -7.89 -36.06
C GLY A 27 -9.12 -8.12 -35.58
N GLU A 28 -9.41 -9.29 -34.99
CA GLU A 28 -10.76 -9.70 -34.54
C GLU A 28 -11.23 -9.02 -33.24
N GLY A 29 -10.44 -8.06 -32.72
CA GLY A 29 -10.72 -7.32 -31.48
C GLY A 29 -10.22 -8.01 -30.21
N ILE A 30 -10.03 -7.23 -29.14
CA ILE A 30 -9.40 -7.69 -27.90
C ILE A 30 -10.07 -8.92 -27.25
N LEU A 31 -11.39 -9.03 -27.32
CA LEU A 31 -12.10 -10.16 -26.74
C LEU A 31 -11.83 -11.46 -27.52
N SER A 32 -11.72 -11.37 -28.84
CA SER A 32 -11.46 -12.51 -29.72
C SER A 32 -10.01 -12.95 -29.60
N THR A 33 -9.06 -12.00 -29.60
CA THR A 33 -7.64 -12.28 -29.38
C THR A 33 -7.40 -12.89 -28.00
N MET A 34 -8.00 -12.35 -26.93
CA MET A 34 -7.83 -12.92 -25.58
C MET A 34 -8.41 -14.33 -25.46
N LYS A 35 -9.52 -14.63 -26.14
CA LYS A 35 -10.08 -15.99 -26.18
C LYS A 35 -9.17 -16.94 -26.95
N LYS A 36 -8.64 -16.52 -28.11
CA LYS A 36 -7.72 -17.32 -28.93
C LYS A 36 -6.45 -17.67 -28.16
N GLU A 37 -5.87 -16.71 -27.46
CA GLU A 37 -4.60 -16.85 -26.74
C GLU A 37 -4.77 -17.33 -25.29
N ASN A 38 -5.97 -17.70 -24.86
CA ASN A 38 -6.29 -18.05 -23.45
C ASN A 38 -5.79 -17.02 -22.42
N ALA A 39 -5.72 -15.75 -22.81
CA ALA A 39 -5.19 -14.69 -21.98
C ALA A 39 -6.23 -14.16 -20.98
N LYS A 40 -5.77 -13.72 -19.81
CA LYS A 40 -6.60 -13.10 -18.76
C LYS A 40 -6.22 -11.64 -18.56
N TYR A 41 -7.18 -10.83 -18.09
CA TYR A 41 -6.88 -9.47 -17.67
C TYR A 41 -6.05 -9.47 -16.39
N HIS A 42 -5.08 -8.57 -16.30
CA HIS A 42 -4.38 -8.30 -15.05
C HIS A 42 -5.34 -7.74 -13.99
N ASN A 43 -5.13 -8.07 -12.70
CA ASN A 43 -6.01 -7.66 -11.60
C ASN A 43 -6.19 -6.14 -11.51
N LEU A 44 -5.13 -5.36 -11.79
CA LEU A 44 -5.23 -3.89 -11.83
C LEU A 44 -6.20 -3.39 -12.91
N PHE A 45 -6.26 -4.06 -14.07
CA PHE A 45 -7.20 -3.72 -15.14
C PHE A 45 -8.64 -4.00 -14.70
N VAL A 46 -8.86 -5.13 -14.03
CA VAL A 46 -10.18 -5.49 -13.48
C VAL A 46 -10.67 -4.44 -12.48
N ILE A 47 -9.79 -3.96 -11.59
CA ILE A 47 -10.13 -2.94 -10.58
C ILE A 47 -10.44 -1.59 -11.25
N LYS A 48 -9.68 -1.19 -12.26
CA LYS A 48 -9.81 0.13 -12.89
C LYS A 48 -11.02 0.22 -13.84
N PHE A 49 -11.34 -0.85 -14.55
CA PHE A 49 -12.41 -0.87 -15.56
C PHE A 49 -13.69 -1.60 -15.09
N ASN A 50 -13.90 -1.71 -13.77
CA ASN A 50 -15.10 -2.37 -13.23
C ASN A 50 -16.40 -1.57 -13.47
N ASN A 51 -17.54 -2.22 -13.22
CA ASN A 51 -18.86 -1.63 -13.44
C ASN A 51 -19.15 -0.46 -12.49
N THR A 52 -18.74 -0.54 -11.22
CA THR A 52 -18.99 0.54 -10.25
C THR A 52 -18.22 1.82 -10.60
N LYS A 53 -17.03 1.72 -11.22
CA LYS A 53 -16.29 2.87 -11.75
C LYS A 53 -16.96 3.42 -13.01
N LEU A 54 -17.49 2.55 -13.87
CA LEU A 54 -18.22 2.95 -15.07
C LEU A 54 -19.47 3.75 -14.72
N GLU A 55 -20.30 3.25 -13.80
CA GLU A 55 -21.52 3.94 -13.34
C GLU A 55 -21.20 5.31 -12.72
N ARG A 56 -20.10 5.43 -11.98
CA ARG A 56 -19.64 6.72 -11.43
C ARG A 56 -19.20 7.67 -12.53
N ALA A 57 -18.53 7.18 -13.58
CA ALA A 57 -18.13 7.99 -14.73
C ALA A 57 -19.36 8.47 -15.51
N GLN A 58 -20.35 7.60 -15.76
CA GLN A 58 -21.62 7.96 -16.38
C GLN A 58 -22.37 9.03 -15.60
N LYS A 59 -22.48 8.90 -14.27
CA LYS A 59 -23.12 9.89 -13.40
C LYS A 59 -22.46 11.27 -13.48
N ARG A 60 -21.13 11.33 -13.62
CA ARG A 60 -20.39 12.61 -13.78
C ARG A 60 -20.66 13.25 -15.13
N ASN A 61 -20.73 12.44 -16.19
CA ASN A 61 -21.02 12.91 -17.54
C ASN A 61 -22.47 13.47 -17.64
N MET A 62 -23.45 12.77 -17.05
CA MET A 62 -24.84 13.25 -16.99
C MET A 62 -25.02 14.56 -16.21
N SER A 63 -24.16 14.85 -15.22
CA SER A 63 -24.20 16.12 -14.50
C SER A 63 -23.60 17.31 -15.27
N GLN A 64 -23.07 17.10 -16.47
CA GLN A 64 -22.40 18.13 -17.29
C GLN A 64 -23.18 18.52 -18.56
N ILE A 65 -24.40 18.03 -18.77
CA ILE A 65 -25.24 18.42 -19.92
C ILE A 65 -26.01 19.72 -19.57
N PRO A 66 -25.80 20.86 -20.26
CA PRO A 66 -26.61 22.05 -20.08
C PRO A 66 -27.80 22.00 -21.04
N SER A 67 -28.98 21.69 -20.54
CA SER A 67 -30.25 21.92 -21.26
C SER A 67 -30.89 23.19 -20.74
N GLY A 68 -30.74 24.29 -21.48
CA GLY A 68 -31.48 25.52 -21.22
C GLY A 68 -32.89 25.45 -21.82
N SER A 69 -33.91 25.55 -20.96
CA SER A 69 -35.11 26.39 -21.17
C SER A 69 -36.05 26.29 -19.95
N SER A 70 -36.17 27.41 -19.23
CA SER A 70 -37.26 27.87 -18.36
C SER A 70 -37.85 26.99 -17.25
N SER A 71 -37.86 27.63 -16.07
CA SER A 71 -38.75 27.50 -14.90
C SER A 71 -38.58 26.31 -13.95
N ASP A 72 -38.31 26.73 -12.72
CA ASP A 72 -38.59 26.11 -11.43
C ASP A 72 -37.55 25.17 -10.80
N CYS A 73 -36.88 25.79 -9.83
CA CYS A 73 -36.11 25.26 -8.75
C CYS A 73 -36.80 24.11 -8.01
N THR A 74 -36.10 22.97 -7.85
CA THR A 74 -35.93 22.22 -6.60
C THR A 74 -34.94 21.08 -6.87
N SER A 75 -33.63 21.29 -6.62
CA SER A 75 -32.60 20.27 -6.82
C SER A 75 -32.08 19.73 -5.47
N PRO A 76 -32.19 18.43 -5.15
CA PRO A 76 -31.79 17.82 -3.87
C PRO A 76 -30.29 17.88 -3.51
N LYS A 77 -29.44 18.47 -4.36
CA LYS A 77 -27.97 18.44 -4.21
C LYS A 77 -27.42 19.50 -3.24
N LEU A 78 -28.15 20.58 -2.99
CA LEU A 78 -27.76 21.57 -1.98
C LEU A 78 -28.06 21.10 -0.55
N PHE A 79 -29.08 20.27 -0.34
CA PHE A 79 -29.41 19.71 0.97
C PHE A 79 -28.32 18.76 1.49
N SER A 80 -27.73 17.91 0.63
CA SER A 80 -26.67 16.98 1.06
C SER A 80 -25.40 17.69 1.50
N CYS A 81 -25.04 18.80 0.84
CA CYS A 81 -23.85 19.60 1.17
C CYS A 81 -24.07 20.46 2.43
N MET A 82 -25.28 21.02 2.61
CA MET A 82 -25.63 21.73 3.84
C MET A 82 -25.70 20.78 5.04
N ILE A 83 -26.32 19.61 4.91
CA ILE A 83 -26.37 18.61 6.01
C ILE A 83 -24.96 18.12 6.44
N THR A 84 -23.96 18.15 5.55
CA THR A 84 -22.56 17.82 5.91
C THR A 84 -21.80 18.99 6.54
N LYS A 85 -22.06 20.24 6.11
CA LYS A 85 -21.48 21.46 6.72
C LYS A 85 -22.13 21.82 8.06
N GLU A 86 -23.46 21.69 8.19
CA GLU A 86 -24.17 21.87 9.46
C GLU A 86 -23.71 20.85 10.52
N ARG A 87 -23.49 19.58 10.14
CA ARG A 87 -22.91 18.58 11.06
C ARG A 87 -21.48 18.93 11.47
N SER A 88 -20.68 19.52 10.58
CA SER A 88 -19.31 19.94 10.91
C SER A 88 -19.25 21.16 11.83
N LYS A 89 -20.20 22.11 11.73
CA LYS A 89 -20.31 23.25 12.65
C LYS A 89 -20.99 22.91 13.97
N ARG A 90 -22.00 22.02 13.96
CA ARG A 90 -22.65 21.55 15.19
C ARG A 90 -21.77 20.59 15.98
N GLN A 91 -20.79 19.91 15.39
CA GLN A 91 -19.87 19.06 16.16
C GLN A 91 -18.78 19.87 16.88
N THR A 92 -18.50 21.10 16.45
CA THR A 92 -17.68 22.08 17.21
C THR A 92 -18.47 22.87 18.25
N GLU A 93 -19.81 22.90 18.16
CA GLU A 93 -20.68 23.63 19.11
C GLU A 93 -21.47 22.71 20.07
N ILE A 94 -21.53 21.39 19.84
CA ILE A 94 -22.18 20.40 20.74
C ILE A 94 -21.17 19.75 21.71
N GLU A 95 -19.88 20.10 21.66
CA GLU A 95 -18.93 19.76 22.73
C GLU A 95 -19.07 20.64 23.99
N SER A 96 -20.13 21.46 24.09
CA SER A 96 -20.41 22.27 25.29
C SER A 96 -21.64 21.82 26.08
N SER A 97 -22.20 20.63 25.88
CA SER A 97 -23.32 20.17 26.73
C SER A 97 -23.56 18.64 26.84
N CYS A 98 -22.51 17.80 26.83
CA CYS A 98 -22.65 16.40 27.26
C CYS A 98 -21.42 15.95 28.06
N THR A 99 -21.68 15.14 29.09
CA THR A 99 -20.89 14.84 30.29
C THR A 99 -19.43 14.48 30.03
N GLN A 100 -18.52 15.07 30.82
CA GLN A 100 -17.06 14.90 30.76
C GLN A 100 -16.59 13.43 30.77
N GLU A 101 -17.42 12.49 31.24
CA GLU A 101 -17.10 11.06 31.40
C GLU A 101 -17.02 10.28 30.08
N GLU A 102 -17.82 10.59 29.05
CA GLU A 102 -17.78 9.85 27.77
C GLU A 102 -16.55 10.18 26.91
N THR A 103 -16.01 11.39 27.06
CA THR A 103 -14.80 11.84 26.36
C THR A 103 -13.57 11.20 26.98
N ILE A 104 -13.54 11.11 28.33
CA ILE A 104 -12.46 10.43 29.08
C ILE A 104 -12.38 8.95 28.70
N MET A 105 -13.52 8.25 28.57
CA MET A 105 -13.56 6.81 28.25
C MET A 105 -13.01 6.46 26.85
N LYS A 106 -13.06 7.39 25.88
CA LYS A 106 -12.53 7.18 24.51
C LYS A 106 -11.11 7.68 24.33
N GLU A 107 -10.64 8.54 25.22
CA GLU A 107 -9.26 9.04 25.20
C GLU A 107 -8.29 8.11 25.92
N THR A 108 -8.71 7.42 26.98
CA THR A 108 -7.86 6.46 27.72
C THR A 108 -7.33 5.32 26.85
N PRO A 109 -8.14 4.59 26.06
CA PRO A 109 -7.65 3.50 25.22
C PRO A 109 -6.70 4.00 24.12
N LEU A 110 -6.91 5.23 23.63
CA LEU A 110 -6.04 5.83 22.63
C LEU A 110 -4.69 6.21 23.23
N ALA A 111 -4.68 6.76 24.45
CA ALA A 111 -3.45 7.07 25.17
C ALA A 111 -2.65 5.81 25.48
N GLU A 112 -3.30 4.73 25.90
CA GLU A 112 -2.64 3.44 26.13
C GLU A 112 -2.06 2.86 24.84
N LEU A 113 -2.79 2.95 23.71
CA LEU A 113 -2.27 2.50 22.42
C LEU A 113 -1.04 3.29 21.98
N VAL A 114 -1.03 4.61 22.22
CA VAL A 114 0.13 5.47 22.00
C VAL A 114 1.29 5.01 22.87
N THR A 115 1.06 4.77 24.17
CA THR A 115 2.09 4.25 25.08
C THR A 115 2.65 2.91 24.60
N TYR A 116 1.79 1.96 24.21
CA TYR A 116 2.20 0.68 23.68
C TYR A 116 3.13 0.83 22.45
N ILE A 117 2.78 1.70 21.51
CA ILE A 117 3.59 1.96 20.31
C ILE A 117 4.97 2.53 20.70
N PHE A 118 5.02 3.47 21.64
CA PHE A 118 6.30 4.02 22.11
C PHE A 118 7.14 3.01 22.88
N GLU A 119 6.54 2.21 23.76
CA GLU A 119 7.25 1.21 24.56
C GLU A 119 7.80 0.08 23.68
N THR A 120 7.01 -0.40 22.72
CA THR A 120 7.46 -1.40 21.75
C THR A 120 8.61 -0.89 20.90
N GLN A 121 8.55 0.37 20.47
CA GLN A 121 9.66 1.00 19.74
C GLN A 121 10.91 1.18 20.62
N ARG A 122 10.76 1.53 21.90
CA ARG A 122 11.87 1.77 22.81
C ARG A 122 12.58 0.48 23.23
N ASN A 123 11.82 -0.61 23.34
CA ASN A 123 12.33 -1.90 23.78
C ASN A 123 12.85 -2.77 22.62
N SER A 124 12.66 -2.36 21.37
CA SER A 124 13.20 -3.06 20.22
C SER A 124 14.55 -2.48 19.80
N GLU A 125 15.49 -3.37 19.48
CA GLU A 125 16.77 -2.99 18.87
C GLU A 125 16.64 -2.78 17.35
N GLU A 126 15.54 -3.23 16.74
CA GLU A 126 15.27 -3.17 15.30
C GLU A 126 14.13 -2.20 14.96
N SER A 127 14.02 -1.83 13.68
CA SER A 127 12.90 -1.02 13.17
C SER A 127 11.56 -1.76 13.32
N VAL A 128 10.68 -1.26 14.20
CA VAL A 128 9.35 -1.86 14.42
C VAL A 128 8.33 -1.35 13.42
N VAL A 129 7.53 -2.27 12.87
CA VAL A 129 6.44 -1.96 11.93
C VAL A 129 5.11 -2.42 12.50
N PHE A 130 4.15 -1.52 12.62
CA PHE A 130 2.82 -1.78 13.16
C PHE A 130 1.79 -1.93 12.04
N ARG A 131 0.97 -2.98 12.05
CA ARG A 131 -0.16 -3.07 11.12
C ARG A 131 -1.36 -2.32 11.69
N LEU A 132 -2.00 -1.49 10.88
CA LEU A 132 -3.19 -0.75 11.31
C LEU A 132 -4.34 -1.67 11.73
N ALA A 133 -4.46 -2.83 11.10
CA ALA A 133 -5.48 -3.82 11.48
C ALA A 133 -5.26 -4.34 12.91
N ASP A 134 -4.00 -4.61 13.29
CA ASP A 134 -3.66 -5.09 14.64
C ASP A 134 -3.89 -4.00 15.67
N LEU A 135 -3.49 -2.76 15.37
CA LEU A 135 -3.74 -1.61 16.25
C LEU A 135 -5.25 -1.34 16.41
N ALA A 136 -6.05 -1.54 15.35
CA ALA A 136 -7.49 -1.43 15.43
C ALA A 136 -8.10 -2.51 16.33
N ASN A 137 -7.63 -3.75 16.22
CA ASN A 137 -8.08 -4.84 17.08
C ASN A 137 -7.71 -4.59 18.54
N LEU A 138 -6.46 -4.19 18.83
CA LEU A 138 -6.04 -3.85 20.20
C LEU A 138 -6.89 -2.72 20.80
N TYR A 139 -7.22 -1.73 19.99
CA TYR A 139 -8.08 -0.62 20.40
C TYR A 139 -9.53 -1.07 20.64
N ASP A 140 -10.09 -1.91 19.76
CA ASP A 140 -11.42 -2.51 19.90
C ASP A 140 -11.50 -3.39 21.16
N GLU A 141 -10.51 -4.25 21.39
CA GLU A 141 -10.39 -5.09 22.59
C GLU A 141 -10.35 -4.24 23.85
N ARG A 142 -9.58 -3.14 23.84
CA ARG A 142 -9.48 -2.27 25.00
C ARG A 142 -10.77 -1.50 25.28
N LEU A 143 -11.48 -1.07 24.25
CA LEU A 143 -12.81 -0.49 24.38
C LEU A 143 -13.82 -1.47 24.97
N ALA A 144 -13.77 -2.75 24.54
CA ALA A 144 -14.62 -3.80 25.08
C ALA A 144 -14.37 -4.05 26.56
N GLN A 145 -13.10 -4.06 26.99
CA GLN A 145 -12.72 -4.22 28.41
C GLN A 145 -13.23 -3.08 29.30
N LEU A 146 -13.30 -1.86 28.76
CA LEU A 146 -13.76 -0.67 29.48
C LEU A 146 -15.29 -0.49 29.42
N GLY A 147 -16.04 -1.51 29.01
CA GLY A 147 -17.51 -1.47 28.95
C GLY A 147 -18.07 -0.56 27.86
N SER A 148 -17.21 0.00 27.00
CA SER A 148 -17.61 0.83 25.85
C SER A 148 -17.88 -0.05 24.64
N SER A 149 -18.95 -0.83 24.69
CA SER A 149 -19.42 -1.60 23.54
C SER A 149 -20.07 -0.65 22.53
N SER A 150 -19.26 -0.01 21.68
CA SER A 150 -19.77 0.87 20.62
C SER A 150 -19.11 0.55 19.28
N ALA A 151 -19.95 0.43 18.25
CA ALA A 151 -19.69 0.40 16.81
C ALA A 151 -18.23 0.18 16.35
N GLN A 152 -18.01 -0.93 15.63
CA GLN A 152 -16.78 -1.30 14.91
C GLN A 152 -15.88 -0.11 14.59
N VAL A 153 -14.67 -0.08 15.16
CA VAL A 153 -13.77 1.05 14.97
C VAL A 153 -13.33 1.15 13.52
N HIS A 154 -13.53 2.34 12.95
CA HIS A 154 -13.03 2.64 11.63
C HIS A 154 -11.51 2.83 11.69
N SER A 155 -10.78 1.84 11.20
CA SER A 155 -9.31 1.85 11.11
C SER A 155 -8.74 3.13 10.50
N THR A 156 -9.36 3.67 9.44
CA THR A 156 -8.96 4.96 8.84
C THR A 156 -9.01 6.11 9.83
N ARG A 157 -10.07 6.18 10.66
CA ARG A 157 -10.24 7.26 11.63
C ARG A 157 -9.35 7.07 12.85
N LEU A 158 -9.08 5.83 13.24
CA LEU A 158 -8.08 5.50 14.26
C LEU A 158 -6.68 5.93 13.80
N LYS A 159 -6.30 5.59 12.57
CA LYS A 159 -5.04 6.02 11.95
C LYS A 159 -4.91 7.55 11.99
N ASP A 160 -5.92 8.28 11.53
CA ASP A 160 -5.86 9.75 11.52
C ASP A 160 -5.74 10.36 12.93
N LYS A 161 -6.32 9.72 13.95
CA LYS A 161 -6.14 10.11 15.36
C LYS A 161 -4.72 9.84 15.85
N LEU A 162 -4.16 8.67 15.53
CA LEU A 162 -2.79 8.30 15.91
C LEU A 162 -1.76 9.25 15.30
N LEU A 163 -1.87 9.52 14.01
CA LEU A 163 -0.97 10.45 13.30
C LEU A 163 -1.07 11.88 13.84
N ARG A 164 -2.24 12.30 14.34
CA ARG A 164 -2.39 13.61 15.00
C ARG A 164 -1.68 13.67 16.35
N LYS A 165 -1.70 12.58 17.12
CA LYS A 165 -1.07 12.50 18.45
C LYS A 165 0.43 12.22 18.36
N MET A 166 0.88 11.54 17.30
CA MET A 166 2.26 11.14 17.07
C MET A 166 2.67 11.54 15.65
N PRO A 167 3.15 12.78 15.46
CA PRO A 167 3.51 13.28 14.12
C PRO A 167 4.75 12.60 13.51
N GLU A 168 5.60 11.98 14.35
CA GLU A 168 6.78 11.21 13.91
C GLU A 168 6.41 9.83 13.31
N LEU A 169 5.15 9.42 13.44
CA LEU A 169 4.65 8.17 12.90
C LEU A 169 4.15 8.39 11.48
N GLU A 170 4.62 7.58 10.53
CA GLU A 170 4.19 7.60 9.13
C GLU A 170 3.36 6.38 8.79
N ALA A 171 2.43 6.53 7.82
CA ALA A 171 1.59 5.45 7.34
C ALA A 171 1.90 5.11 5.88
N HIS A 172 2.27 3.86 5.61
CA HIS A 172 2.60 3.35 4.28
C HIS A 172 1.62 2.27 3.83
N LEU A 173 1.21 2.33 2.56
CA LEU A 173 0.34 1.31 1.95
C LEU A 173 1.17 0.15 1.40
N LYS A 174 0.89 -1.07 1.86
CA LYS A 174 1.45 -2.31 1.32
C LYS A 174 0.33 -3.23 0.88
N GLY A 175 -0.04 -3.13 -0.40
CA GLY A 175 -1.16 -3.91 -0.96
C GLY A 175 -2.49 -3.49 -0.36
N ARG A 176 -3.10 -4.35 0.46
CA ARG A 176 -4.36 -4.06 1.18
C ARG A 176 -4.13 -3.52 2.59
N ASP A 177 -2.92 -3.66 3.10
CA ASP A 177 -2.58 -3.31 4.47
C ASP A 177 -2.03 -1.89 4.56
N VAL A 178 -2.33 -1.25 5.68
CA VAL A 178 -1.71 0.01 6.09
C VAL A 178 -0.72 -0.31 7.20
N LEU A 179 0.55 -0.01 6.96
CA LEU A 179 1.63 -0.17 7.92
C LEU A 179 1.96 1.19 8.51
N LEU A 180 2.26 1.24 9.81
CA LEU A 180 2.71 2.42 10.51
C LEU A 180 4.12 2.17 11.04
N MET A 181 5.03 3.14 10.87
CA MET A 181 6.37 3.10 11.46
C MET A 181 6.87 4.51 11.69
N PHE A 182 7.86 4.68 12.55
CA PHE A 182 8.46 6.00 12.78
C PHE A 182 9.33 6.40 11.59
N GLU A 183 9.32 7.69 11.25
CA GLU A 183 10.09 8.24 10.12
C GLU A 183 11.57 7.86 10.19
N LYS A 184 12.16 7.96 11.39
CA LYS A 184 13.58 7.63 11.65
C LYS A 184 13.94 6.17 11.33
N ASP A 185 12.96 5.26 11.37
CA ASP A 185 13.18 3.83 11.24
C ASP A 185 12.96 3.32 9.81
N ILE A 186 12.42 4.17 8.93
CA ILE A 186 12.20 3.86 7.50
C ILE A 186 13.53 3.58 6.81
N GLY A 187 14.53 4.46 6.98
CA GLY A 187 15.84 4.32 6.35
C GLY A 187 16.55 3.02 6.73
N PRO A 188 16.75 2.74 8.04
CA PRO A 188 17.33 1.48 8.50
C PRO A 188 16.57 0.24 8.02
N ALA A 189 15.24 0.28 8.01
CA ALA A 189 14.42 -0.84 7.52
C ALA A 189 14.64 -1.11 6.02
N ILE A 190 14.79 -0.06 5.20
CA ILE A 190 15.08 -0.18 3.77
C ILE A 190 16.49 -0.72 3.55
N ALA A 191 17.50 -0.17 4.25
CA ALA A 191 18.88 -0.61 4.14
C ALA A 191 19.01 -2.11 4.49
N PHE A 192 18.39 -2.53 5.59
CA PHE A 192 18.34 -3.93 5.99
C PHE A 192 17.68 -4.84 4.95
N ALA A 193 16.57 -4.41 4.35
CA ALA A 193 15.89 -5.16 3.30
C ALA A 193 16.73 -5.29 2.02
N CYS A 194 17.54 -4.28 1.69
CA CYS A 194 18.48 -4.32 0.57
C CYS A 194 19.63 -5.30 0.83
N ASP A 195 20.27 -5.22 2.00
CA ASP A 195 21.37 -6.11 2.37
C ASP A 195 20.96 -7.60 2.40
N TYR A 196 19.74 -7.89 2.87
CA TYR A 196 19.22 -9.26 2.91
C TYR A 196 19.07 -9.87 1.51
N ASN A 197 18.58 -9.10 0.54
CA ASN A 197 18.37 -9.57 -0.82
C ASN A 197 19.70 -9.86 -1.51
N ASP A 198 20.69 -8.97 -1.35
CA ASP A 198 22.04 -9.17 -1.88
C ASP A 198 22.70 -10.41 -1.28
N THR A 199 22.54 -10.63 0.03
CA THR A 199 23.03 -11.83 0.72
C THR A 199 22.38 -13.11 0.16
N MET A 200 21.06 -13.11 -0.04
CA MET A 200 20.31 -14.24 -0.64
C MET A 200 20.75 -14.54 -2.09
N HIS A 201 20.90 -13.52 -2.93
CA HIS A 201 21.36 -13.70 -4.31
C HIS A 201 22.81 -14.20 -4.35
N MET A 202 23.67 -13.69 -3.46
CA MET A 202 25.05 -14.18 -3.32
C MET A 202 25.09 -15.63 -2.85
N GLU A 203 24.28 -16.02 -1.86
CA GLU A 203 24.18 -17.40 -1.39
C GLU A 203 23.75 -18.33 -2.53
N LYS A 204 22.72 -17.94 -3.29
CA LYS A 204 22.25 -18.73 -4.43
C LYS A 204 23.30 -18.83 -5.53
N THR A 205 23.99 -17.73 -5.81
CA THR A 205 25.08 -17.70 -6.79
C THR A 205 26.23 -18.60 -6.36
N ALA A 206 26.63 -18.53 -5.08
CA ALA A 206 27.67 -19.37 -4.51
C ALA A 206 27.29 -20.86 -4.55
N GLU A 207 26.04 -21.20 -4.24
CA GLU A 207 25.52 -22.56 -4.38
C GLU A 207 25.64 -23.06 -5.83
N MET A 208 25.23 -22.25 -6.81
CA MET A 208 25.34 -22.61 -8.23
C MET A 208 26.80 -22.83 -8.66
N ILE A 209 27.73 -21.96 -8.24
CA ILE A 209 29.16 -22.11 -8.52
C ILE A 209 29.72 -23.39 -7.88
N ARG A 210 29.38 -23.68 -6.61
CA ARG A 210 29.80 -24.91 -5.94
C ARG A 210 29.27 -26.15 -6.65
N CYS A 211 28.00 -26.16 -7.03
CA CYS A 211 27.40 -27.25 -7.79
C CYS A 211 28.12 -27.42 -9.14
N GLN A 212 28.39 -26.34 -9.87
CA GLN A 212 29.16 -26.40 -11.11
C GLN A 212 30.55 -26.98 -10.88
N LEU A 213 31.31 -26.50 -9.89
CA LEU A 213 32.64 -27.01 -9.57
C LEU A 213 32.65 -28.50 -9.21
N VAL A 214 31.66 -28.98 -8.46
CA VAL A 214 31.54 -30.40 -8.09
C VAL A 214 31.15 -31.26 -9.29
N THR A 215 30.30 -30.74 -10.18
CA THR A 215 29.78 -31.50 -11.33
C THR A 215 30.74 -31.51 -12.51
N THR A 216 31.46 -30.40 -12.74
CA THR A 216 32.54 -30.36 -13.71
C THR A 216 33.72 -31.13 -13.14
N LYS A 217 34.11 -32.26 -13.74
CA LYS A 217 35.45 -32.82 -13.55
C LYS A 217 36.47 -31.82 -14.09
N THR A 218 36.79 -30.77 -13.32
CA THR A 218 37.91 -29.89 -13.63
C THR A 218 39.17 -30.73 -13.46
N THR A 219 39.62 -31.35 -14.54
CA THR A 219 40.98 -31.88 -14.59
C THR A 219 41.87 -30.66 -14.65
N PHE A 220 42.41 -30.25 -13.50
CA PHE A 220 43.44 -29.24 -13.42
C PHE A 220 44.69 -29.82 -14.10
N SER A 221 44.80 -29.66 -15.41
CA SER A 221 45.89 -30.17 -16.25
C SER A 221 47.00 -29.14 -16.44
N ARG A 222 47.01 -28.08 -15.62
CA ARG A 222 48.09 -27.10 -15.62
C ARG A 222 49.10 -27.50 -14.55
N SER A 223 50.31 -27.83 -14.97
CA SER A 223 51.45 -27.86 -14.05
C SER A 223 51.60 -26.45 -13.48
N LEU A 224 51.55 -26.30 -12.15
CA LEU A 224 51.91 -25.06 -11.48
C LEU A 224 53.43 -24.90 -11.62
N VAL A 225 53.86 -24.33 -12.74
CA VAL A 225 55.26 -23.97 -12.93
C VAL A 225 55.60 -22.91 -11.89
N SER A 226 56.70 -23.09 -11.17
CA SER A 226 57.14 -22.22 -10.08
C SER A 226 57.21 -20.73 -10.47
N GLU A 227 57.46 -20.43 -11.75
CA GLU A 227 57.43 -19.07 -12.31
C GLU A 227 56.06 -18.37 -12.20
N ASP A 228 54.95 -19.10 -12.39
CA ASP A 228 53.59 -18.53 -12.29
C ASP A 228 53.26 -18.13 -10.84
N MET A 229 53.80 -18.86 -9.85
CA MET A 229 53.61 -18.54 -8.43
C MET A 229 54.46 -17.34 -7.99
N MET A 230 55.71 -17.26 -8.45
CA MET A 230 56.61 -16.13 -8.16
C MET A 230 56.11 -14.82 -8.79
N LYS A 231 55.41 -14.89 -9.93
CA LYS A 231 54.80 -13.73 -10.60
C LYS A 231 53.52 -13.24 -9.91
N ALA A 232 52.73 -14.15 -9.34
CA ALA A 232 51.50 -13.81 -8.64
C ALA A 232 51.75 -13.26 -7.23
N TYR A 233 52.84 -13.70 -6.58
CA TYR A 233 53.22 -13.28 -5.23
C TYR A 233 54.71 -12.90 -5.17
N PRO A 234 55.09 -11.72 -5.70
CA PRO A 234 56.49 -11.31 -5.78
C PRO A 234 57.19 -11.12 -4.42
N ASN A 235 56.45 -11.13 -3.30
CA ASN A 235 56.97 -10.82 -1.96
C ASN A 235 56.98 -12.01 -0.99
N LEU A 236 56.82 -13.26 -1.47
CA LEU A 236 56.82 -14.45 -0.60
C LEU A 236 58.21 -15.09 -0.38
N CYS A 237 59.29 -14.44 -0.81
CA CYS A 237 60.64 -14.84 -0.41
C CYS A 237 61.23 -13.82 0.57
N TYR A 238 61.89 -14.38 1.60
CA TYR A 238 62.66 -13.75 2.70
C TYR A 238 61.91 -13.47 4.01
N SER A 239 61.69 -14.51 4.81
CA SER A 239 62.20 -14.55 6.19
C SER A 239 62.15 -15.98 6.76
N TRP A 240 63.32 -16.63 6.81
CA TRP A 240 63.69 -17.58 7.86
C TRP A 240 65.05 -17.14 8.37
#